data_AF-A0A928R1C9-F1
#
_entry.id   AF-A0A928R1C9-F1
#
_cell.length_a   1.000
_cell.length_b   1.000
_cell.length_c   1.000
_cell.angle_alpha   90.00
_cell.angle_beta   90.00
_cell.angle_gamma   90.00
#
_symmetry.space_group_name_H-M   'P 1'
#
loop_
_entity.id
_entity.type
_entity.pdbx_description
1 polymer ?
#
loop_
_entity_poly.entity_id
_entity_poly.type
_entity_poly.pdbx_seq_one_letter_code
_entity_poly.pdbx_strand_id
1 'polypeptide(L)'
;MDNTNDVIDINDIWSVRRALEFRFSLNKVQFQDGDEIIVPCIALYDTDTDALICCPCLETWYLYLDEERPKERTTIRRRAINITRFLNYLLHETPILDLSSVNRIILHSFLESCKDVDPDTWSRIKSDVFNFLSVYYCCNQNNDKLTFQYSLTDLLSKTGFLPKNWTNNDEQKYSSLGVKPPKKTKKKNRYFPRDYLPLLLYVCEIYDPMIALAVALCAYAGLRVGEVVNLTWGRIKLINTGFNRIGKIELDITDEAQFAKEWRGTEFGNIKKPRFQNVFQDIVYRVLELLDKH
;
A
#
# COMPACT_ATOMS: atom_id res chain seq x y z
N MET A 1 17.09 -28.06 -47.03
CA MET A 1 15.89 -27.23 -47.25
C MET A 1 14.84 -27.79 -46.33
N ASP A 2 14.54 -27.08 -45.25
CA ASP A 2 13.23 -27.02 -44.61
C ASP A 2 13.34 -25.95 -43.53
N ASN A 3 13.18 -24.70 -43.97
CA ASN A 3 12.94 -23.56 -43.09
C ASN A 3 11.45 -23.61 -42.72
N THR A 4 11.18 -24.42 -41.70
CA THR A 4 10.14 -24.30 -40.68
C THR A 4 9.88 -22.90 -40.12
N ASN A 5 9.68 -21.85 -40.92
CA ASN A 5 9.18 -20.59 -40.38
C ASN A 5 7.71 -20.81 -40.00
N ASP A 6 7.47 -21.34 -38.80
CA ASP A 6 6.18 -21.29 -38.14
C ASP A 6 5.87 -19.80 -37.90
N VAL A 7 5.19 -19.21 -38.87
CA VAL A 7 4.56 -17.90 -38.73
C VAL A 7 3.42 -18.11 -37.75
N ILE A 8 3.69 -17.91 -36.46
CA ILE A 8 2.66 -17.88 -35.43
C ILE A 8 1.68 -16.78 -35.83
N ASP A 9 0.42 -17.14 -36.10
CA ASP A 9 -0.62 -16.17 -36.43
C ASP A 9 -0.76 -15.19 -35.26
N ILE A 10 -0.78 -13.90 -35.57
CA ILE A 10 -1.02 -12.83 -34.59
C ILE A 10 -2.35 -13.10 -33.85
N ASN A 11 -3.35 -13.66 -34.52
CA ASN A 11 -4.62 -14.04 -33.90
C ASN A 11 -4.46 -15.15 -32.85
N ASP A 12 -3.59 -16.13 -33.11
CA ASP A 12 -3.30 -17.19 -32.15
C ASP A 12 -2.58 -16.63 -30.92
N ILE A 13 -1.64 -15.69 -31.10
CA ILE A 13 -0.96 -15.00 -29.99
C ILE A 13 -1.97 -14.26 -29.12
N TRP A 14 -2.92 -13.54 -29.71
CA TRP A 14 -3.96 -12.84 -28.96
C TRP A 14 -4.92 -13.77 -28.23
N SER A 15 -5.26 -14.91 -28.83
CA SER A 15 -6.11 -15.92 -28.19
C SER A 15 -5.45 -16.50 -26.95
N VAL A 16 -4.17 -16.86 -27.04
CA VAL A 16 -3.37 -17.36 -25.91
C VAL A 16 -3.22 -16.29 -24.84
N ARG A 17 -2.86 -15.05 -25.22
CA ARG A 17 -2.68 -13.94 -24.25
C ARG A 17 -3.95 -13.60 -23.50
N ARG A 18 -5.14 -13.78 -24.09
CA ARG A 18 -6.43 -13.55 -23.42
C ARG A 18 -6.77 -14.61 -22.39
N ALA A 19 -6.28 -15.84 -22.57
CA ALA A 19 -6.43 -16.93 -21.61
C ALA A 19 -5.40 -16.87 -20.48
N LEU A 20 -4.56 -15.84 -20.41
CA LEU A 20 -3.51 -15.70 -19.41
C LEU A 20 -3.77 -14.49 -18.51
N GLU A 21 -3.40 -14.59 -17.23
CA GLU A 21 -3.58 -13.49 -16.29
C GLU A 21 -2.44 -13.47 -15.26
N PHE A 22 -1.81 -12.30 -15.09
CA PHE A 22 -0.96 -12.08 -13.94
C PHE A 22 -1.81 -11.95 -12.68
N ARG A 23 -1.38 -12.59 -11.60
CA ARG A 23 -2.03 -12.56 -10.30
C ARG A 23 -1.01 -12.38 -9.19
N PHE A 24 -1.45 -11.72 -8.13
CA PHE A 24 -0.71 -11.72 -6.88
C PHE A 24 -0.81 -13.09 -6.22
N SER A 25 0.33 -13.69 -5.90
CA SER A 25 0.44 -14.97 -5.19
C SER A 25 1.36 -14.85 -3.98
N LEU A 26 1.12 -15.68 -2.97
CA LEU A 26 2.04 -15.88 -1.86
C LEU A 26 2.77 -17.20 -2.11
N ASN A 27 3.99 -17.11 -2.62
CA ASN A 27 4.77 -18.29 -2.95
C ASN A 27 5.79 -18.58 -1.85
N LYS A 28 6.01 -19.86 -1.55
CA LYS A 28 7.09 -20.29 -0.67
C LYS A 28 8.39 -20.28 -1.45
N VAL A 29 9.37 -19.55 -0.95
CA VAL A 29 10.74 -19.57 -1.46
C VAL A 29 11.61 -20.21 -0.39
N GLN A 30 12.33 -21.26 -0.76
CA GLN A 30 13.37 -21.87 0.08
C GLN A 30 14.70 -21.20 -0.25
N PHE A 31 15.32 -20.58 0.76
CA PHE A 31 16.70 -20.10 0.63
C PHE A 31 17.68 -21.26 0.85
N GLN A 32 18.94 -21.07 0.42
CA GLN A 32 20.00 -22.09 0.51
C GLN A 32 20.22 -22.61 1.94
N ASP A 33 19.84 -21.82 2.95
CA ASP A 33 19.97 -22.16 4.37
C ASP A 33 18.79 -23.00 4.93
N GLY A 34 17.80 -23.35 4.09
CA GLY A 34 16.65 -24.20 4.46
C GLY A 34 15.46 -23.45 5.08
N ASP A 35 15.59 -22.15 5.31
CA ASP A 35 14.50 -21.31 5.80
C ASP A 35 13.43 -21.08 4.71
N GLU A 36 12.18 -21.45 5.01
CA GLU A 36 11.01 -21.17 4.17
C GLU A 36 10.46 -19.78 4.47
N ILE A 37 10.55 -18.87 3.50
CA ILE A 37 9.91 -17.56 3.57
C ILE A 37 8.77 -17.51 2.55
N ILE A 38 7.60 -17.05 3.00
CA ILE A 38 6.48 -16.73 2.11
C ILE A 38 6.75 -15.36 1.50
N VAL A 39 7.03 -15.34 0.19
CA VAL A 39 7.31 -14.12 -0.55
C VAL A 39 6.06 -13.71 -1.36
N PRO A 40 5.64 -12.44 -1.26
CA PRO A 40 4.63 -11.88 -2.15
C PRO A 40 5.16 -11.76 -3.58
N CYS A 41 4.68 -12.61 -4.48
CA CYS A 41 5.11 -12.69 -5.88
C CYS A 41 3.98 -12.27 -6.83
N ILE A 42 4.36 -11.95 -8.06
CA ILE A 42 3.44 -11.85 -9.19
C ILE A 42 3.72 -13.05 -10.10
N ALA A 43 2.68 -13.83 -10.40
CA ALA A 43 2.77 -15.04 -11.20
C ALA A 43 1.74 -15.02 -12.34
N LEU A 44 2.06 -15.70 -13.44
CA LEU A 44 1.21 -15.82 -14.61
C LEU A 44 0.41 -17.12 -14.53
N TYR A 45 -0.90 -17.02 -14.70
CA TYR A 45 -1.83 -18.14 -14.67
C TYR A 45 -2.55 -18.27 -16.00
N ASP A 46 -2.94 -19.50 -16.33
CA ASP A 46 -3.98 -19.77 -17.32
C ASP A 46 -5.34 -19.62 -16.64
N THR A 47 -6.21 -18.79 -17.23
CA THR A 47 -7.51 -18.44 -16.64
C THR A 47 -8.53 -19.55 -16.73
N ASP A 48 -8.41 -20.43 -17.73
CA ASP A 48 -9.37 -21.49 -17.99
C ASP A 48 -9.12 -22.71 -17.10
N THR A 49 -7.84 -23.02 -16.87
CA THR A 49 -7.40 -24.18 -16.09
C THR A 49 -7.00 -23.84 -14.65
N ASP A 50 -6.87 -22.56 -14.33
CA ASP A 50 -6.30 -22.05 -13.07
C ASP A 50 -4.86 -22.55 -12.81
N ALA A 51 -4.16 -22.98 -13.86
CA ALA A 51 -2.81 -23.52 -13.77
C ALA A 51 -1.77 -22.40 -13.70
N LEU A 52 -0.78 -22.56 -12.80
CA LEU A 52 0.40 -21.69 -12.75
C LEU A 52 1.26 -21.96 -14.00
N ILE A 53 1.46 -20.93 -14.83
CA ILE A 53 2.28 -20.99 -16.04
C ILE A 53 3.72 -20.62 -15.74
N CYS A 54 3.95 -19.49 -15.07
CA CYS A 54 5.29 -19.09 -14.68
C CYS A 54 5.34 -18.11 -13.50
N CYS A 55 6.49 -18.07 -12.83
CA CYS A 55 6.85 -17.06 -11.84
C CYS A 55 8.00 -16.21 -12.40
N PRO A 56 7.72 -15.05 -13.01
CA PRO A 56 8.73 -14.22 -13.68
C PRO A 56 9.72 -13.52 -12.75
N CYS A 57 9.66 -13.77 -11.43
CA CYS A 57 10.51 -13.18 -10.41
C CYS A 57 10.51 -11.63 -10.39
N LEU A 58 9.40 -11.01 -10.81
CA LEU A 58 9.23 -9.55 -10.89
C LEU A 58 9.30 -8.86 -9.52
N GLU A 59 9.09 -9.63 -8.45
CA GLU A 59 9.22 -9.20 -7.06
C GLU A 59 10.58 -8.59 -6.73
N THR A 60 11.64 -9.00 -7.44
CA THR A 60 12.97 -8.40 -7.35
C THR A 60 12.94 -6.88 -7.49
N TRP A 61 12.09 -6.36 -8.39
CA TRP A 61 12.06 -4.94 -8.73
C TRP A 61 11.00 -4.12 -7.98
N TYR A 62 9.98 -4.74 -7.36
CA TYR A 62 8.95 -3.98 -6.62
C TYR A 62 8.97 -4.18 -5.11
N LEU A 63 9.54 -5.28 -4.60
CA LEU A 63 9.63 -5.52 -3.17
C LEU A 63 10.64 -4.61 -2.51
N TYR A 64 11.78 -4.32 -3.16
CA TYR A 64 12.94 -3.71 -2.50
C TYR A 64 13.15 -4.36 -1.14
N LEU A 65 13.66 -5.59 -1.17
CA LEU A 65 14.11 -6.33 0.01
C LEU A 65 15.40 -5.68 0.55
N ASP A 66 15.34 -4.38 0.81
CA ASP A 66 16.42 -3.60 1.38
C ASP A 66 16.08 -3.27 2.84
N GLU A 67 17.11 -3.27 3.66
CA GLU A 67 17.13 -3.69 5.06
C GLU A 67 16.30 -2.83 6.05
N GLU A 68 16.05 -3.44 7.22
CA GLU A 68 15.57 -2.87 8.49
C GLU A 68 14.07 -2.83 8.81
N ARG A 69 13.11 -2.84 7.88
CA ARG A 69 11.68 -3.00 8.23
C ARG A 69 10.88 -3.76 7.17
N PRO A 70 10.28 -4.92 7.50
CA PRO A 70 9.31 -5.55 6.60
C PRO A 70 8.17 -4.55 6.37
N LYS A 71 8.00 -4.06 5.13
CA LYS A 71 6.85 -3.24 4.75
C LYS A 71 5.57 -4.01 5.11
N GLU A 72 4.54 -3.29 5.56
CA GLU A 72 3.24 -3.89 5.90
C GLU A 72 2.78 -4.81 4.76
N ARG A 73 2.40 -6.05 5.08
CA ARG A 73 1.94 -7.06 4.10
C ARG A 73 0.84 -6.51 3.18
N THR A 74 -0.04 -5.66 3.73
CA THR A 74 -1.13 -5.00 2.99
C THR A 74 -0.62 -3.96 1.98
N THR A 75 0.45 -3.23 2.31
CA THR A 75 1.06 -2.24 1.41
C THR A 75 1.78 -2.94 0.26
N ILE A 76 2.53 -4.02 0.55
CA ILE A 76 3.17 -4.84 -0.48
C ILE A 76 2.11 -5.47 -1.39
N ARG A 77 1.07 -6.08 -0.82
CA ARG A 77 -0.04 -6.67 -1.58
C ARG A 77 -0.71 -5.65 -2.49
N ARG A 78 -1.01 -4.46 -1.99
CA ARG A 78 -1.63 -3.39 -2.79
C ARG A 78 -0.73 -2.96 -3.95
N ARG A 79 0.57 -2.79 -3.71
CA ARG A 79 1.54 -2.48 -4.76
C ARG A 79 1.58 -3.58 -5.82
N ALA A 80 1.65 -4.84 -5.40
CA ALA A 80 1.65 -5.97 -6.33
C ALA A 80 0.37 -6.03 -7.17
N ILE A 81 -0.80 -5.74 -6.59
CA ILE A 81 -2.08 -5.65 -7.32
C ILE A 81 -2.02 -4.51 -8.36
N ASN A 82 -1.50 -3.34 -8.01
CA ASN A 82 -1.36 -2.21 -8.94
C ASN A 82 -0.43 -2.55 -10.13
N ILE A 83 0.67 -3.24 -9.86
CA ILE A 83 1.62 -3.69 -10.89
C ILE A 83 0.98 -4.80 -11.74
N THR A 84 0.27 -5.73 -11.12
CA THR A 84 -0.48 -6.78 -11.82
C THR A 84 -1.49 -6.18 -12.81
N ARG A 85 -2.20 -5.12 -12.41
CA ARG A 85 -3.10 -4.38 -13.30
C ARG A 85 -2.37 -3.82 -14.53
N PHE A 86 -1.14 -3.31 -14.36
CA PHE A 86 -0.32 -2.85 -15.47
C PHE A 86 0.15 -4.00 -16.36
N LEU A 87 0.62 -5.10 -15.78
CA LEU A 87 1.08 -6.27 -16.54
C LEU A 87 -0.07 -6.90 -17.33
N ASN A 88 -1.27 -7.00 -16.76
CA ASN A 88 -2.46 -7.46 -17.47
C ASN A 88 -2.88 -6.50 -18.57
N TYR A 89 -2.73 -5.18 -18.36
CA TYR A 89 -2.92 -4.21 -19.44
C TYR A 89 -1.94 -4.44 -20.60
N LEU A 90 -0.64 -4.66 -20.31
CA LEU A 90 0.33 -5.00 -21.34
C LEU A 90 -0.03 -6.31 -22.05
N LEU A 91 -0.43 -7.32 -21.28
CA LEU A 91 -0.79 -8.65 -21.77
C LEU A 91 -1.99 -8.61 -22.74
N HIS A 92 -3.04 -7.87 -22.40
CA HIS A 92 -4.31 -7.90 -23.13
C HIS A 92 -4.52 -6.77 -24.13
N GLU A 93 -3.91 -5.61 -23.90
CA GLU A 93 -4.19 -4.39 -24.68
C GLU A 93 -3.01 -3.97 -25.57
N THR A 94 -1.88 -4.67 -25.52
CA THR A 94 -0.68 -4.32 -26.28
C THR A 94 0.01 -5.55 -26.87
N PRO A 95 0.70 -5.42 -28.03
CA PRO A 95 1.43 -6.53 -28.63
C PRO A 95 2.82 -6.76 -28.01
N ILE A 96 3.23 -5.94 -27.03
CA ILE A 96 4.59 -6.04 -26.49
C ILE A 96 4.75 -7.30 -25.65
N LEU A 97 5.96 -7.85 -25.66
CA LEU A 97 6.33 -9.06 -24.93
C LEU A 97 7.35 -8.79 -23.82
N ASP A 98 8.01 -7.63 -23.84
CA ASP A 98 9.06 -7.26 -22.90
C ASP A 98 8.83 -5.88 -22.29
N LEU A 99 9.23 -5.71 -21.03
CA LEU A 99 9.10 -4.44 -20.32
C LEU A 99 9.98 -3.33 -20.91
N SER A 100 11.13 -3.64 -21.52
CA SER A 100 11.99 -2.65 -22.20
C SER A 100 11.32 -2.02 -23.42
N SER A 101 10.34 -2.72 -24.01
CA SER A 101 9.58 -2.26 -25.18
C SER A 101 8.41 -1.34 -24.81
N VAL A 102 8.16 -1.11 -23.51
CA VAL A 102 7.19 -0.12 -23.06
C VAL A 102 7.64 1.26 -23.55
N ASN A 103 6.74 2.03 -24.15
CA ASN A 103 7.02 3.39 -24.57
C ASN A 103 6.03 4.37 -23.95
N ARG A 104 6.29 5.65 -24.17
CA ARG A 104 5.46 6.74 -23.63
C ARG A 104 3.99 6.67 -24.03
N ILE A 105 3.67 6.17 -25.23
CA ILE A 105 2.29 6.05 -25.73
C ILE A 105 1.54 4.97 -24.95
N ILE A 106 2.20 3.83 -24.71
CA ILE A 106 1.63 2.73 -23.91
C ILE A 106 1.37 3.19 -22.47
N LEU A 107 2.33 3.87 -21.86
CA LEU A 107 2.18 4.40 -20.50
C LEU A 107 1.04 5.43 -20.39
N HIS A 108 0.92 6.32 -21.37
CA HIS A 108 -0.21 7.25 -21.43
C HIS A 108 -1.55 6.50 -21.52
N SER A 109 -1.64 5.51 -22.41
CA SER A 109 -2.85 4.74 -22.65
C SER A 109 -3.26 3.89 -21.44
N PHE A 110 -2.28 3.33 -20.73
CA PHE A 110 -2.50 2.64 -19.45
C PHE A 110 -3.08 3.59 -18.38
N LEU A 111 -2.54 4.80 -18.25
CA LEU A 111 -3.03 5.76 -17.27
C LEU A 111 -4.46 6.25 -17.60
N GLU A 112 -4.81 6.33 -18.88
CA GLU A 112 -6.17 6.60 -19.35
C GLU A 112 -7.13 5.44 -19.00
N SER A 113 -6.71 4.18 -19.16
CA SER A 113 -7.56 3.01 -18.85
C SER A 113 -7.87 2.86 -17.36
N CYS A 114 -7.10 3.50 -16.48
CA CYS A 114 -7.30 3.48 -15.03
C CYS A 114 -8.22 4.58 -14.49
N LYS A 115 -8.92 5.35 -15.34
CA LYS A 115 -9.75 6.50 -14.90
C LYS A 115 -11.06 6.13 -14.19
N ASP A 116 -11.39 4.85 -14.13
CA ASP A 116 -12.55 4.29 -13.43
C ASP A 116 -12.42 4.34 -11.89
N VAL A 117 -11.20 4.50 -11.37
CA VAL A 117 -10.95 4.55 -9.92
C VAL A 117 -10.93 5.99 -9.36
N ASP A 118 -10.96 6.11 -8.03
CA ASP A 118 -10.85 7.41 -7.38
C ASP A 118 -9.44 8.05 -7.57
N PRO A 119 -9.32 9.38 -7.50
CA PRO A 119 -8.06 10.06 -7.84
C PRO A 119 -6.88 9.68 -6.94
N ASP A 120 -7.14 9.34 -5.67
CA ASP A 120 -6.08 8.95 -4.74
C ASP A 120 -5.54 7.56 -5.13
N THR A 121 -6.43 6.64 -5.52
CA THR A 121 -6.06 5.31 -6.03
C THR A 121 -5.35 5.40 -7.39
N TRP A 122 -5.84 6.23 -8.32
CA TRP A 122 -5.21 6.45 -9.62
C TRP A 122 -3.76 6.95 -9.46
N SER A 123 -3.55 7.92 -8.57
CA SER A 123 -2.22 8.46 -8.28
C SER A 123 -1.29 7.37 -7.72
N ARG A 124 -1.79 6.48 -6.87
CA ARG A 124 -1.02 5.34 -6.33
C ARG A 124 -0.66 4.31 -7.38
N ILE A 125 -1.60 3.93 -8.25
CA ILE A 125 -1.34 3.00 -9.37
C ILE A 125 -0.19 3.54 -10.21
N LYS A 126 -0.27 4.83 -10.60
CA LYS A 126 0.79 5.50 -11.35
C LYS A 126 2.14 5.43 -10.63
N SER A 127 2.18 5.82 -9.35
CA SER A 127 3.42 5.83 -8.57
C SER A 127 4.03 4.42 -8.43
N ASP A 128 3.23 3.41 -8.12
CA ASP A 128 3.71 2.04 -7.94
C ASP A 128 4.29 1.47 -9.25
N VAL A 129 3.59 1.68 -10.38
CA VAL A 129 4.02 1.20 -11.70
C VAL A 129 5.27 1.94 -12.18
N PHE A 130 5.31 3.27 -12.03
CA PHE A 130 6.47 4.05 -12.48
C PHE A 130 7.69 3.80 -11.62
N ASN A 131 7.50 3.57 -10.32
CA ASN A 131 8.58 3.13 -9.46
C ASN A 131 9.12 1.77 -9.92
N PHE A 132 8.26 0.78 -10.12
CA PHE A 132 8.64 -0.54 -10.63
C PHE A 132 9.45 -0.46 -11.93
N LEU A 133 8.96 0.31 -12.93
CA LEU A 133 9.66 0.48 -14.20
C LEU A 133 11.00 1.23 -14.07
N SER A 134 11.10 2.17 -13.12
CA SER A 134 12.34 2.90 -12.83
C SER A 134 13.40 1.96 -12.27
N VAL A 135 13.03 1.03 -11.38
CA VAL A 135 13.96 0.01 -10.85
C VAL A 135 14.38 -0.93 -11.95
N TYR A 136 13.42 -1.46 -12.70
CA TYR A 136 13.67 -2.37 -13.78
C TYR A 136 14.67 -1.76 -14.78
N TYR A 137 14.48 -0.49 -15.13
CA TYR A 137 15.41 0.28 -15.95
C TYR A 137 16.80 0.40 -15.29
N CYS A 138 16.89 0.85 -14.03
CA CYS A 138 18.18 1.05 -13.37
C CYS A 138 19.00 -0.24 -13.23
N CYS A 139 18.35 -1.36 -12.93
CA CYS A 139 19.01 -2.66 -12.79
C CYS A 139 19.45 -3.25 -14.13
N ASN A 140 18.81 -2.89 -15.24
CA ASN A 140 19.00 -3.55 -16.54
C ASN A 140 19.50 -2.63 -17.66
N GLN A 141 19.63 -1.31 -17.46
CA GLN A 141 20.04 -0.36 -18.51
C GLN A 141 21.45 -0.62 -19.08
N ASN A 142 22.32 -1.25 -18.30
CA ASN A 142 23.69 -1.60 -18.72
C ASN A 142 23.76 -3.00 -19.35
N ASN A 143 22.62 -3.65 -19.57
CA ASN A 143 22.56 -4.95 -20.20
C ASN A 143 22.50 -4.77 -21.73
N ASP A 144 23.56 -5.18 -22.43
CA ASP A 144 23.69 -5.04 -23.89
C ASP A 144 22.57 -5.74 -24.69
N LYS A 145 21.76 -6.59 -24.05
CA LYS A 145 20.65 -7.32 -24.68
C LYS A 145 19.32 -6.56 -24.67
N LEU A 146 19.19 -5.49 -23.87
CA LEU A 146 17.93 -4.78 -23.69
C LEU A 146 18.02 -3.35 -24.21
N THR A 147 17.19 -3.04 -25.22
CA THR A 147 17.01 -1.68 -25.71
C THR A 147 15.73 -1.10 -25.13
N PHE A 148 15.86 -0.09 -24.28
CA PHE A 148 14.73 0.57 -23.63
C PHE A 148 14.09 1.63 -24.54
N GLN A 149 12.77 1.57 -24.70
CA GLN A 149 11.97 2.57 -25.42
C GLN A 149 11.42 3.69 -24.52
N TYR A 150 11.87 3.72 -23.26
CA TYR A 150 11.56 4.75 -22.29
C TYR A 150 12.81 5.12 -21.50
N SER A 151 12.82 6.34 -20.98
CA SER A 151 13.88 6.87 -20.12
C SER A 151 13.36 7.15 -18.71
N LEU A 152 14.25 7.33 -17.74
CA LEU A 152 13.86 7.78 -16.39
C LEU A 152 13.13 9.13 -16.42
N THR A 153 13.45 10.00 -17.38
CA THR A 153 12.77 11.28 -17.55
C THR A 153 11.34 11.17 -18.07
N ASP A 154 10.97 10.05 -18.70
CA ASP A 154 9.57 9.78 -19.05
C ASP A 154 8.76 9.42 -17.81
N LEU A 155 9.39 8.79 -16.82
CA LEU A 155 8.74 8.33 -15.58
C LEU A 155 8.76 9.40 -14.48
N LEU A 156 9.81 10.21 -14.38
CA LEU A 156 10.01 11.17 -13.30
C LEU A 156 9.82 12.61 -13.80
N SER A 157 9.04 13.42 -13.08
CA SER A 157 8.73 14.81 -13.48
C SER A 157 9.80 15.85 -13.12
N LYS A 158 10.85 15.46 -12.37
CA LYS A 158 12.03 16.29 -12.12
C LYS A 158 13.29 15.48 -12.37
N THR A 159 14.29 16.13 -12.96
CA THR A 159 15.70 15.70 -13.02
C THR A 159 16.30 15.70 -11.61
N GLY A 160 15.87 14.78 -10.77
CA GLY A 160 16.48 14.50 -9.48
C GLY A 160 17.27 13.22 -9.61
N PHE A 161 18.58 13.30 -9.41
CA PHE A 161 19.45 12.15 -9.21
C PHE A 161 18.77 11.13 -8.29
N LEU A 162 18.85 9.84 -8.63
CA LEU A 162 18.58 8.76 -7.69
C LEU A 162 19.53 8.95 -6.50
N PRO A 163 19.06 9.33 -5.30
CA PRO A 163 19.97 9.50 -4.18
C PRO A 163 20.44 8.10 -3.76
N LYS A 164 21.74 7.94 -3.59
CA LYS A 164 22.37 6.73 -3.01
C LYS A 164 21.77 6.36 -1.64
N ASN A 165 21.13 7.30 -0.94
CA ASN A 165 20.47 7.09 0.34
C ASN A 165 18.99 7.47 0.24
N TRP A 166 18.19 6.45 0.00
CA TRP A 166 16.74 6.48 -0.15
C TRP A 166 16.05 6.81 1.18
N THR A 167 16.00 8.08 1.56
CA THR A 167 15.29 8.53 2.78
C THR A 167 13.93 9.13 2.41
N ASN A 168 12.89 8.67 3.11
CA ASN A 168 11.45 8.75 2.83
C ASN A 168 10.79 10.15 2.65
N ASN A 169 11.52 11.24 2.41
CA ASN A 169 10.98 12.60 2.46
C ASN A 169 10.99 13.40 1.16
N ASP A 170 11.65 12.94 0.09
CA ASP A 170 11.48 13.58 -1.22
C ASP A 170 10.25 12.99 -1.90
N GLU A 171 9.15 13.74 -1.95
CA GLU A 171 7.98 13.42 -2.75
C GLU A 171 8.39 13.30 -4.22
N GLN A 172 8.76 12.09 -4.64
CA GLN A 172 9.03 11.79 -6.04
C GLN A 172 7.77 12.11 -6.82
N LYS A 173 7.83 13.18 -7.61
CA LYS A 173 6.74 13.55 -8.50
C LYS A 173 6.89 12.70 -9.76
N TYR A 174 6.07 11.67 -9.89
CA TYR A 174 5.95 10.88 -11.12
C TYR A 174 5.28 11.69 -12.23
N SER A 175 5.84 11.60 -13.44
CA SER A 175 5.29 12.23 -14.64
C SER A 175 3.82 11.87 -14.82
N SER A 176 2.99 12.82 -15.22
CA SER A 176 1.60 12.53 -15.59
C SER A 176 1.46 12.10 -17.04
N LEU A 177 2.55 12.22 -17.83
CA LEU A 177 2.55 12.01 -19.27
C LEU A 177 1.50 12.83 -20.04
N GLY A 178 0.93 13.88 -19.44
CA GLY A 178 -0.18 14.65 -20.01
C GLY A 178 -1.58 14.13 -19.64
N VAL A 179 -1.68 12.98 -18.95
CA VAL A 179 -2.96 12.42 -18.48
C VAL A 179 -3.45 13.19 -17.25
N LYS A 180 -4.66 13.73 -17.33
CA LYS A 180 -5.32 14.36 -16.19
C LYS A 180 -5.88 13.29 -15.25
N PRO A 181 -5.73 13.45 -13.92
CA PRO A 181 -6.31 12.51 -12.97
C PRO A 181 -7.85 12.47 -13.11
N PRO A 182 -8.49 11.35 -12.72
CA PRO A 182 -9.95 11.26 -12.75
C PRO A 182 -10.59 12.34 -11.86
N LYS A 183 -11.84 12.70 -12.17
CA LYS A 183 -12.57 13.70 -11.38
C LYS A 183 -13.00 13.10 -10.06
N LYS A 184 -12.79 13.83 -8.96
CA LYS A 184 -13.30 13.43 -7.65
C LYS A 184 -14.83 13.57 -7.63
N THR A 185 -15.55 12.45 -7.69
CA THR A 185 -17.02 12.44 -7.75
C THR A 185 -17.67 12.83 -6.42
N LYS A 186 -17.03 12.56 -5.28
CA LYS A 186 -17.56 12.88 -3.95
C LYS A 186 -16.56 13.68 -3.11
N LYS A 187 -16.99 14.83 -2.57
CA LYS A 187 -16.29 15.46 -1.44
C LYS A 187 -16.45 14.53 -0.24
N LYS A 188 -15.34 13.94 0.23
CA LYS A 188 -15.34 13.28 1.54
C LYS A 188 -15.61 14.36 2.58
N ASN A 189 -16.66 14.22 3.39
CA ASN A 189 -16.84 15.05 4.58
C ASN A 189 -15.65 14.75 5.51
N ARG A 190 -14.74 15.71 5.63
CA ARG A 190 -13.52 15.56 6.46
C ARG A 190 -13.74 15.97 7.91
N TYR A 191 -14.90 16.54 8.22
CA TYR A 191 -15.22 17.09 9.52
C TYR A 191 -16.44 16.38 10.08
N PHE A 192 -16.28 15.88 11.31
CA PHE A 192 -17.39 15.43 12.11
C PHE A 192 -17.87 16.62 12.96
N PRO A 193 -19.17 16.99 12.92
CA PRO A 193 -19.69 18.11 13.69
C PRO A 193 -19.46 17.91 15.19
N ARG A 194 -18.95 18.95 15.88
CA ARG A 194 -18.59 18.88 17.31
C ARG A 194 -19.77 18.45 18.17
N ASP A 195 -20.95 19.00 17.92
CA ASP A 195 -22.15 18.77 18.74
C ASP A 195 -22.73 17.36 18.59
N TYR A 196 -22.33 16.64 17.55
CA TYR A 196 -22.77 15.27 17.30
C TYR A 196 -21.88 14.25 18.00
N LEU A 197 -20.70 14.64 18.48
CA LEU A 197 -19.76 13.71 19.13
C LEU A 197 -20.29 13.18 20.46
N PRO A 198 -20.89 14.00 21.35
CA PRO A 198 -21.55 13.48 22.55
C PRO A 198 -22.66 12.47 22.23
N LEU A 199 -23.45 12.71 21.18
CA LEU A 199 -24.50 11.78 20.74
C LEU A 199 -23.91 10.47 20.21
N LEU A 200 -22.83 10.54 19.42
CA LEU A 200 -22.13 9.35 18.94
C LEU A 200 -21.57 8.54 20.12
N LEU A 201 -20.91 9.19 21.08
CA LEU A 201 -20.39 8.52 22.27
C LEU A 201 -21.51 7.88 23.08
N TYR A 202 -22.64 8.56 23.26
CA TYR A 202 -23.81 7.99 23.93
C TYR A 202 -24.31 6.72 23.24
N VAL A 203 -24.43 6.73 21.90
CA VAL A 203 -24.81 5.54 21.13
C VAL A 203 -23.76 4.43 21.29
N CYS A 204 -22.47 4.76 21.19
CA CYS A 204 -21.39 3.78 21.40
C CYS A 204 -21.47 3.13 22.79
N GLU A 205 -21.73 3.91 23.85
CA GLU A 205 -21.86 3.41 25.23
C GLU A 205 -23.02 2.41 25.38
N ILE A 206 -24.11 2.56 24.62
CA ILE A 206 -25.23 1.60 24.62
C ILE A 206 -24.81 0.24 24.05
N TYR A 207 -23.97 0.24 23.01
CA TYR A 207 -23.51 -0.99 22.38
C TYR A 207 -22.39 -1.67 23.17
N ASP A 208 -21.34 -0.92 23.49
CA ASP A 208 -20.19 -1.39 24.26
C ASP A 208 -19.38 -0.18 24.80
N PRO A 209 -19.19 -0.06 26.12
CA PRO A 209 -18.39 1.02 26.69
C PRO A 209 -16.92 1.05 26.20
N MET A 210 -16.36 -0.06 25.72
CA MET A 210 -15.01 -0.10 25.10
C MET A 210 -15.00 0.60 23.75
N ILE A 211 -16.08 0.50 22.97
CA ILE A 211 -16.21 1.22 21.69
C ILE A 211 -16.28 2.73 21.96
N ALA A 212 -17.03 3.14 22.99
CA ALA A 212 -17.10 4.55 23.38
C ALA A 212 -15.74 5.11 23.79
N LEU A 213 -14.98 4.37 24.61
CA LEU A 213 -13.62 4.74 24.98
C LEU A 213 -12.71 4.84 23.73
N ALA A 214 -12.78 3.88 22.82
CA ALA A 214 -11.99 3.88 21.59
C ALA A 214 -12.28 5.11 20.71
N VAL A 215 -13.56 5.44 20.50
CA VAL A 215 -13.99 6.62 19.75
C VAL A 215 -13.56 7.91 20.46
N ALA A 216 -13.69 7.98 21.78
CA ALA A 216 -13.25 9.11 22.58
C ALA A 216 -11.74 9.35 22.45
N LEU A 217 -10.92 8.30 22.50
CA LEU A 217 -9.47 8.41 22.30
C LEU A 217 -9.11 8.85 20.87
N CYS A 218 -9.85 8.40 19.86
CA CYS A 218 -9.67 8.88 18.49
C CYS A 218 -9.99 10.38 18.37
N ALA A 219 -11.09 10.82 18.97
CA ALA A 219 -11.55 12.20 18.88
C ALA A 219 -10.74 13.17 19.76
N TYR A 220 -10.37 12.76 20.97
CA TYR A 220 -9.80 13.62 22.01
C TYR A 220 -8.30 13.43 22.24
N ALA A 221 -7.68 12.39 21.69
CA ALA A 221 -6.23 12.25 21.67
C ALA A 221 -5.67 12.21 20.24
N GLY A 222 -6.53 12.30 19.21
CA GLY A 222 -6.13 12.25 17.81
C GLY A 222 -5.51 10.91 17.42
N LEU A 223 -5.83 9.84 18.16
CA LEU A 223 -5.33 8.51 17.86
C LEU A 223 -5.97 7.96 16.59
N ARG A 224 -5.17 7.27 15.79
CA ARG A 224 -5.68 6.44 14.69
C ARG A 224 -6.28 5.16 15.25
N VAL A 225 -7.22 4.56 14.53
CA VAL A 225 -7.85 3.28 14.92
C VAL A 225 -6.81 2.22 15.29
N GLY A 226 -5.75 2.07 14.48
CA GLY A 226 -4.67 1.12 14.78
C GLY A 226 -3.87 1.45 16.04
N GLU A 227 -3.72 2.73 16.38
CA GLU A 227 -3.05 3.16 17.61
C GLU A 227 -3.92 2.86 18.85
N VAL A 228 -5.24 3.01 18.74
CA VAL A 228 -6.19 2.71 19.83
C VAL A 228 -6.27 1.21 20.11
N VAL A 229 -6.35 0.37 19.07
CA VAL A 229 -6.43 -1.09 19.25
C VAL A 229 -5.14 -1.66 19.85
N ASN A 230 -4.01 -1.00 19.65
CA ASN A 230 -2.72 -1.39 20.25
C ASN A 230 -2.49 -0.82 21.67
N LEU A 231 -3.43 -0.04 22.22
CA LEU A 231 -3.27 0.57 23.53
C LEU A 231 -3.62 -0.44 24.63
N THR A 232 -2.75 -0.56 25.64
CA THR A 232 -2.97 -1.41 26.82
C THR A 232 -3.11 -0.56 28.07
N TRP A 233 -3.83 -1.04 29.09
CA TRP A 233 -4.01 -0.32 30.36
C TRP A 233 -2.70 0.17 31.01
N GLY A 234 -1.66 -0.65 31.03
CA GLY A 234 -0.35 -0.28 31.57
C GLY A 234 0.37 0.85 30.82
N ARG A 235 -0.17 1.27 29.68
CA ARG A 235 0.35 2.34 28.82
C ARG A 235 -0.48 3.62 28.90
N ILE A 236 -1.46 3.67 29.78
CA ILE A 236 -2.24 4.87 30.09
C ILE A 236 -1.73 5.43 31.41
N LYS A 237 -1.11 6.61 31.36
CA LYS A 237 -0.57 7.30 32.53
C LYS A 237 -1.48 8.44 32.93
N LEU A 238 -2.01 8.36 34.14
CA LEU A 238 -2.80 9.41 34.76
C LEU A 238 -1.86 10.34 35.54
N ILE A 239 -1.77 11.60 35.12
CA ILE A 239 -0.84 12.58 35.67
C ILE A 239 -1.63 13.60 36.51
N ASN A 240 -1.24 13.69 37.78
CA ASN A 240 -1.80 14.65 38.74
C ASN A 240 -1.16 16.02 38.52
N THR A 241 -1.99 17.06 38.34
CA THR A 241 -1.51 18.44 38.08
C THR A 241 -1.66 19.34 39.31
N GLY A 242 -1.85 18.77 40.49
CA GLY A 242 -2.04 19.48 41.75
C GLY A 242 -3.46 19.35 42.31
N PHE A 243 -3.62 19.60 43.61
CA PHE A 243 -4.89 19.49 44.35
C PHE A 243 -5.57 18.10 44.27
N ASN A 244 -4.78 17.05 44.13
CA ASN A 244 -5.27 15.67 43.98
C ASN A 244 -6.21 15.46 42.78
N ARG A 245 -6.05 16.26 41.72
CA ARG A 245 -6.84 16.17 40.49
C ARG A 245 -6.00 15.64 39.34
N ILE A 246 -6.53 14.65 38.63
CA ILE A 246 -5.94 14.19 37.38
C ILE A 246 -6.21 15.27 36.33
N GLY A 247 -5.16 15.98 35.92
CA GLY A 247 -5.26 17.06 34.93
C GLY A 247 -4.69 16.71 33.56
N LYS A 248 -4.03 15.55 33.44
CA LYS A 248 -3.45 15.09 32.18
C LYS A 248 -3.50 13.56 32.09
N ILE A 249 -3.82 13.07 30.90
CA ILE A 249 -3.69 11.66 30.53
C ILE A 249 -2.68 11.57 29.40
N GLU A 250 -1.67 10.74 29.59
CA GLU A 250 -0.63 10.47 28.61
C GLU A 250 -0.71 9.00 28.18
N LEU A 251 -0.72 8.78 26.87
CA LEU A 251 -0.89 7.50 26.22
C LEU A 251 0.44 7.10 25.58
N ASP A 252 0.98 5.96 25.99
CA ASP A 252 2.20 5.39 25.42
C ASP A 252 1.85 4.51 24.21
N ILE A 253 2.19 5.02 23.03
CA ILE A 253 2.03 4.33 21.74
C ILE A 253 3.40 4.15 21.07
N THR A 254 4.43 3.82 21.85
CA THR A 254 5.79 3.62 21.35
C THR A 254 6.02 2.25 20.70
N ASP A 255 5.22 1.24 21.02
CA ASP A 255 5.32 -0.12 20.48
C ASP A 255 3.93 -0.74 20.29
N GLU A 256 3.80 -1.78 19.49
CA GLU A 256 2.56 -2.54 19.35
C GLU A 256 2.35 -3.46 20.57
N ALA A 257 1.09 -3.76 20.88
CA ALA A 257 0.77 -4.66 22.00
C ALA A 257 1.12 -6.11 21.64
N GLN A 258 1.49 -6.92 22.64
CA GLN A 258 1.86 -8.32 22.40
C GLN A 258 0.71 -9.12 21.78
N PHE A 259 -0.51 -8.98 22.32
CA PHE A 259 -1.70 -9.64 21.76
C PHE A 259 -1.96 -9.21 20.32
N ALA A 260 -1.61 -7.98 19.97
CA ALA A 260 -1.81 -7.46 18.63
C ALA A 260 -0.85 -8.10 17.63
N LYS A 261 0.39 -8.34 18.04
CA LYS A 261 1.40 -9.08 17.25
C LYS A 261 1.00 -10.54 17.02
N GLU A 262 0.31 -11.14 17.98
CA GLU A 262 -0.11 -12.56 17.96
C GLU A 262 -1.48 -12.79 17.32
N TRP A 263 -2.28 -11.73 17.12
CA TRP A 263 -3.64 -11.82 16.60
C TRP A 263 -3.66 -12.28 15.13
N ARG A 264 -4.36 -13.40 14.88
CA ARG A 264 -4.54 -13.97 13.53
C ARG A 264 -5.95 -13.80 12.95
N GLY A 265 -6.82 -13.09 13.67
CA GLY A 265 -8.21 -12.86 13.26
C GLY A 265 -8.33 -11.68 12.30
N THR A 266 -9.32 -10.81 12.54
CA THR A 266 -9.52 -9.61 11.73
C THR A 266 -8.30 -8.70 11.78
N GLU A 267 -7.80 -8.30 10.60
CA GLU A 267 -6.72 -7.32 10.49
C GLU A 267 -7.17 -5.97 11.06
N PHE A 268 -6.38 -5.41 11.98
CA PHE A 268 -6.51 -4.04 12.46
C PHE A 268 -5.22 -3.27 12.16
N GLY A 269 -5.27 -1.93 12.20
CA GLY A 269 -4.14 -1.10 11.82
C GLY A 269 -2.97 -1.15 12.81
N ASN A 270 -1.77 -0.82 12.33
CA ASN A 270 -0.55 -0.74 13.12
C ASN A 270 -0.26 0.67 13.65
N ILE A 271 0.71 0.77 14.56
CA ILE A 271 1.23 2.06 15.03
C ILE A 271 2.18 2.63 13.97
N LYS A 272 1.72 3.67 13.27
CA LYS A 272 2.52 4.30 12.19
C LYS A 272 3.69 5.14 12.70
N LYS A 273 3.52 5.79 13.85
CA LYS A 273 4.51 6.71 14.42
C LYS A 273 4.57 6.52 15.94
N PRO A 274 5.61 5.82 16.44
CA PRO A 274 5.89 5.67 17.87
C PRO A 274 5.97 7.02 18.59
N ARG A 275 5.16 7.23 19.64
CA ARG A 275 5.17 8.47 20.44
C ARG A 275 4.49 8.31 21.79
N PHE A 276 4.66 9.31 22.65
CA PHE A 276 3.70 9.59 23.73
C PHE A 276 2.65 10.59 23.21
N GLN A 277 1.38 10.32 23.47
CA GLN A 277 0.27 11.15 23.03
C GLN A 277 -0.54 11.63 24.23
N ASN A 278 -0.74 12.94 24.33
CA ASN A 278 -1.59 13.49 25.37
C ASN A 278 -3.04 13.57 24.90
N VAL A 279 -3.97 13.30 25.81
CA VAL A 279 -5.38 13.66 25.67
C VAL A 279 -5.51 15.18 25.80
N PHE A 280 -6.36 15.81 25.00
CA PHE A 280 -6.63 17.24 25.10
C PHE A 280 -7.19 17.60 26.49
N GLN A 281 -6.59 18.63 27.10
CA GLN A 281 -6.82 19.00 28.50
C GLN A 281 -8.30 19.24 28.84
N ASP A 282 -9.02 19.93 27.95
CA ASP A 282 -10.43 20.30 28.15
C ASP A 282 -11.39 19.11 28.26
N ILE A 283 -10.92 17.89 27.97
CA ILE A 283 -11.75 16.69 27.83
C ILE A 283 -11.21 15.51 28.64
N VAL A 284 -10.15 15.74 29.43
CA VAL A 284 -9.54 14.73 30.32
C VAL A 284 -10.59 14.07 31.22
N TYR A 285 -11.48 14.86 31.82
CA TYR A 285 -12.53 14.35 32.70
C TYR A 285 -13.47 13.35 31.99
N ARG A 286 -13.84 13.61 30.73
CA ARG A 286 -14.72 12.71 29.98
C ARG A 286 -14.05 11.38 29.63
N VAL A 287 -12.75 11.42 29.36
CA VAL A 287 -11.98 10.19 29.14
C VAL A 287 -11.80 9.42 30.45
N LEU A 288 -11.60 10.09 31.59
CA LEU A 288 -11.56 9.45 32.91
C LEU A 288 -12.87 8.73 33.22
N GLU A 289 -14.03 9.38 33.04
CA GLU A 289 -15.34 8.74 33.23
C GLU A 289 -15.52 7.47 32.38
N LEU A 290 -14.94 7.43 31.18
CA LEU A 290 -14.99 6.27 30.30
C LEU A 290 -13.98 5.19 30.72
N LEU A 291 -12.81 5.58 31.25
CA LEU A 291 -11.83 4.64 31.78
C LEU A 291 -12.35 3.97 33.06
N ASP A 292 -13.01 4.70 33.95
CA ASP A 292 -13.55 4.19 35.23
C ASP A 292 -14.69 3.17 35.05
N LYS A 293 -15.24 3.04 33.84
CA LYS A 293 -16.28 2.06 33.50
C LYS A 293 -15.73 0.66 33.15
N HIS A 294 -14.40 0.49 33.14
CA HIS A 294 -13.68 -0.74 32.77
C HIS A 294 -12.68 -1.15 33.84
#